data_AF-A0A5K0Z8L9-F1
#
_entry.id   AF-A0A5K0Z8L9-F1
#
_cell.length_a   1.000
_cell.length_b   1.000
_cell.length_c   1.000
_cell.angle_alpha   90.00
_cell.angle_beta   90.00
_cell.angle_gamma   90.00
#
_symmetry.space_group_name_H-M   'P 1'
#
loop_
_entity.id
_entity.type
_entity.pdbx_description
1 polymer ?
#
loop_
_entity_poly.entity_id
_entity_poly.type
_entity_poly.pdbx_seq_one_letter_code
_entity_poly.pdbx_strand_id
1 'polypeptide(L)'
;VGDGAAVLGFVGAPWTIATYIVEGGTTRTYKTIKRLCYTAPNVLRVLLSHLTRAISEYIVFQVKAGAQCIQIFDSWGGQLTPNMWEAWSKPYIKE
;
A
#
# COMPACT_ATOMS: atom_id res chain seq x y z
N VAL A 1 11.16 19.25 -16.67
CA VAL A 1 11.39 20.08 -15.47
C VAL A 1 12.89 20.22 -15.40
N GLY A 2 13.46 21.43 -15.51
CA GLY A 2 14.90 21.59 -15.27
C GLY A 2 15.21 21.34 -13.78
N ASP A 3 16.40 21.69 -13.33
CA ASP A 3 16.83 21.40 -11.94
C ASP A 3 16.20 22.33 -10.87
N GLY A 4 15.16 23.08 -11.23
CA GLY A 4 14.51 24.07 -10.36
C GLY A 4 13.48 23.50 -9.38
N ALA A 5 13.15 22.20 -9.45
CA ALA A 5 12.19 21.55 -8.56
C ALA A 5 12.48 20.06 -8.41
N ALA A 6 12.06 19.48 -7.29
CA ALA A 6 12.20 18.05 -7.04
C ALA A 6 11.18 17.22 -7.84
N VAL A 7 11.62 16.11 -8.44
CA VAL A 7 10.75 15.11 -9.07
C VAL A 7 10.27 14.11 -8.00
N LEU A 8 8.96 14.07 -7.80
CA LEU A 8 8.31 13.13 -6.89
C LEU A 8 7.85 11.89 -7.69
N GLY A 9 8.34 10.72 -7.29
CA GLY A 9 7.69 9.46 -7.62
C GLY A 9 6.59 9.15 -6.60
N PHE A 10 5.74 8.19 -6.91
CA PHE A 10 4.70 7.75 -5.98
C PHE A 10 4.30 6.29 -6.17
N VAL A 11 3.76 5.73 -5.11
CA VAL A 11 3.16 4.39 -5.08
C VAL A 11 1.96 4.37 -4.13
N GLY A 12 1.07 3.39 -4.28
CA GLY A 12 0.07 3.08 -3.27
C GLY A 12 0.65 2.17 -2.18
N ALA A 13 0.24 2.35 -0.93
CA ALA A 13 0.63 1.45 0.16
C ALA A 13 0.06 0.04 -0.07
N PRO A 14 0.74 -1.02 0.43
CA PRO A 14 0.28 -2.41 0.24
C PRO A 14 -1.17 -2.63 0.68
N TRP A 15 -1.59 -2.10 1.83
CA TRP A 15 -2.97 -2.16 2.30
C TRP A 15 -3.96 -1.52 1.32
N THR A 16 -3.64 -0.32 0.83
CA THR A 16 -4.48 0.42 -0.10
C THR A 16 -4.64 -0.32 -1.43
N ILE A 17 -3.56 -0.90 -1.97
CA ILE A 17 -3.60 -1.70 -3.20
C ILE A 17 -4.37 -3.02 -2.98
N ALA A 18 -4.11 -3.72 -1.88
CA ALA A 18 -4.83 -4.95 -1.52
C ALA A 18 -6.35 -4.70 -1.40
N THR A 19 -6.75 -3.55 -0.87
CA THR A 19 -8.15 -3.15 -0.76
C THR A 19 -8.81 -3.08 -2.14
N TYR A 20 -8.17 -2.47 -3.14
CA TYR A 20 -8.69 -2.46 -4.51
C TYR A 20 -8.79 -3.85 -5.13
N ILE A 21 -7.77 -4.70 -4.92
CA ILE A 21 -7.75 -6.07 -5.46
C ILE A 21 -8.89 -6.91 -4.87
N VAL A 22 -9.08 -6.86 -3.55
CA VAL A 22 -10.07 -7.70 -2.85
C VAL A 22 -11.49 -7.19 -3.06
N GLU A 23 -11.70 -5.88 -3.08
CA GLU A 23 -13.04 -5.30 -3.25
C GLU A 23 -13.46 -5.22 -4.73
N GLY A 24 -12.52 -5.35 -5.67
CA GLY A 24 -12.80 -5.31 -7.11
C GLY A 24 -13.12 -3.90 -7.65
N GLY A 25 -12.89 -2.85 -6.87
CA GLY A 25 -13.18 -1.46 -7.25
C GLY A 25 -13.33 -0.53 -6.05
N THR A 26 -13.87 0.67 -6.29
CA THR A 26 -14.17 1.64 -5.23
C THR A 26 -15.41 1.20 -4.45
N THR A 27 -15.28 1.08 -3.13
CA THR A 27 -16.39 0.77 -2.22
C THR A 27 -16.35 1.72 -1.04
N ARG A 28 -17.46 2.03 -0.37
CA ARG A 28 -17.44 2.94 0.80
C ARG A 28 -17.12 2.25 2.12
N THR A 29 -17.22 0.92 2.15
CA THR A 29 -17.25 0.18 3.43
C THR A 29 -16.12 -0.83 3.59
N TYR A 30 -15.50 -1.26 2.48
CA TYR A 30 -14.33 -2.16 2.48
C TYR A 30 -14.55 -3.44 3.33
N LYS A 31 -15.78 -3.97 3.30
CA LYS A 31 -16.21 -5.06 4.17
C LYS A 31 -15.53 -6.38 3.83
N THR A 32 -15.19 -6.61 2.57
CA THR A 32 -14.61 -7.87 2.11
C THR A 32 -13.19 -8.01 2.63
N ILE A 33 -12.35 -6.99 2.46
CA ILE A 33 -10.98 -7.03 2.97
C ILE A 33 -10.93 -6.99 4.50
N LYS A 34 -11.80 -6.21 5.15
CA LYS A 34 -11.91 -6.21 6.62
C LYS A 34 -12.34 -7.58 7.15
N ARG A 35 -13.21 -8.29 6.44
CA ARG A 35 -13.58 -9.68 6.78
C ARG A 35 -12.37 -10.61 6.63
N LEU A 36 -11.55 -10.47 5.58
CA LEU A 36 -10.35 -11.29 5.39
C LEU A 36 -9.34 -11.16 6.54
N CYS A 37 -9.24 -10.00 7.18
CA CYS A 37 -8.43 -9.82 8.39
C CYS A 37 -8.75 -10.87 9.49
N TYR A 38 -9.99 -11.35 9.54
CA TYR A 38 -10.47 -12.31 10.55
C TYR A 38 -10.64 -13.72 9.98
N THR A 39 -11.19 -13.84 8.77
CA THR A 39 -11.57 -15.15 8.20
C THR A 39 -10.43 -15.86 7.49
N ALA A 40 -9.46 -15.11 6.95
CA ALA A 40 -8.32 -15.67 6.24
C ALA A 40 -7.06 -14.78 6.39
N PRO A 41 -6.60 -14.54 7.63
CA PRO A 41 -5.49 -13.63 7.90
C PRO A 41 -4.20 -14.05 7.18
N ASN A 42 -3.93 -15.35 7.08
CA ASN A 42 -2.72 -15.87 6.42
C ASN A 42 -2.70 -15.51 4.92
N VAL A 43 -3.85 -15.63 4.24
CA VAL A 43 -3.98 -15.26 2.83
C VAL A 43 -3.73 -13.76 2.64
N LEU A 44 -4.31 -12.94 3.51
CA LEU A 44 -4.12 -11.49 3.45
C LEU A 44 -2.66 -11.09 3.73
N ARG A 45 -1.98 -11.73 4.68
CA ARG A 45 -0.54 -11.50 4.93
C ARG A 45 0.32 -11.84 3.72
N VAL A 46 0.06 -12.97 3.07
CA VAL A 46 0.78 -13.38 1.84
C VAL A 46 0.56 -12.36 0.73
N LEU A 47 -0.68 -11.90 0.52
CA LEU A 47 -0.98 -10.86 -0.46
C LEU A 47 -0.24 -9.55 -0.16
N LEU A 48 -0.28 -9.08 1.09
CA LEU A 48 0.37 -7.84 1.51
C LEU A 48 1.90 -7.93 1.36
N SER A 49 2.51 -9.04 1.75
CA SER A 49 3.95 -9.28 1.57
C SER A 49 4.34 -9.32 0.08
N HIS A 50 3.54 -9.98 -0.76
CA HIS A 50 3.77 -9.98 -2.21
C HIS A 50 3.70 -8.57 -2.80
N LEU A 51 2.70 -7.78 -2.42
CA LEU A 51 2.56 -6.40 -2.86
C LEU A 51 3.71 -5.53 -2.37
N THR A 52 4.14 -5.71 -1.11
CA THR A 52 5.28 -4.99 -0.52
C THR A 52 6.53 -5.18 -1.37
N ARG A 53 6.90 -6.42 -1.69
CA ARG A 53 8.07 -6.71 -2.53
C ARG A 53 7.96 -6.05 -3.92
N ALA A 54 6.82 -6.20 -4.58
CA ALA A 54 6.61 -5.62 -5.92
C ALA A 54 6.65 -4.08 -5.90
N ILE A 55 6.06 -3.46 -4.87
CA ILE A 55 6.07 -2.01 -4.69
C ILE A 55 7.49 -1.54 -4.40
N SER A 56 8.26 -2.21 -3.54
CA SER A 56 9.65 -1.86 -3.24
C SER A 56 10.55 -1.94 -4.48
N GLU A 57 10.41 -2.99 -5.31
CA GLU A 57 11.09 -3.09 -6.60
C GLU A 57 10.73 -1.91 -7.53
N TYR A 58 9.47 -1.49 -7.54
CA TYR A 58 9.00 -0.36 -8.34
C TYR A 58 9.47 1.01 -7.81
N ILE A 59 9.57 1.17 -6.49
CA ILE A 59 10.17 2.34 -5.86
C ILE A 59 11.63 2.48 -6.29
N VAL A 60 12.41 1.39 -6.20
CA VAL A 60 13.82 1.37 -6.64
C VAL A 60 13.93 1.72 -8.12
N PHE A 61 13.02 1.23 -8.95
CA PHE A 61 12.95 1.61 -10.37
C PHE A 61 12.71 3.12 -10.54
N GLN A 62 11.72 3.71 -9.87
CA GLN A 62 11.44 5.14 -9.95
C GLN A 62 12.64 6.00 -9.52
N VAL A 63 13.33 5.61 -8.46
CA VAL A 63 14.55 6.29 -7.99
C VAL A 63 15.66 6.20 -9.06
N LYS A 64 15.90 5.00 -9.63
CA LYS A 64 16.86 4.83 -10.73
C LYS A 64 16.50 5.62 -11.99
N ALA A 65 15.20 5.87 -12.20
CA ALA A 65 14.70 6.67 -13.31
C ALA A 65 14.72 8.19 -13.04
N GLY A 66 15.15 8.64 -11.86
CA GLY A 66 15.34 10.05 -11.53
C GLY A 66 14.36 10.64 -10.52
N ALA A 67 13.51 9.84 -9.87
CA ALA A 67 12.72 10.33 -8.75
C ALA A 67 13.63 10.69 -7.55
N GLN A 68 13.47 11.90 -7.02
CA GLN A 68 14.28 12.43 -5.91
C GLN A 68 13.61 12.19 -4.55
N CYS A 69 12.31 11.96 -4.54
CA CYS A 69 11.54 11.56 -3.36
C CYS A 69 10.38 10.67 -3.81
N ILE A 70 9.89 9.83 -2.90
CA ILE A 70 8.80 8.89 -3.15
C ILE A 70 7.70 9.12 -2.13
N GLN A 71 6.50 9.39 -2.62
CA GLN A 71 5.31 9.49 -1.79
C GLN A 71 4.54 8.16 -1.79
N ILE A 72 4.32 7.60 -0.60
CA ILE A 72 3.49 6.42 -0.41
C ILE A 72 2.07 6.86 -0.01
N PHE A 73 1.09 6.53 -0.83
CA PHE A 73 -0.31 6.83 -0.58
C PHE A 73 -1.01 5.67 0.14
N ASP A 74 -1.22 5.79 1.45
CA ASP A 74 -2.08 4.88 2.23
C ASP A 74 -3.51 5.42 2.35
N SER A 75 -4.15 5.70 1.21
CA SER A 75 -5.46 6.34 1.13
C SER A 75 -6.56 5.59 1.90
N TRP A 76 -6.45 4.27 2.02
CA TRP A 76 -7.41 3.44 2.77
C TRP A 76 -6.94 3.05 4.17
N GLY A 77 -5.76 3.50 4.60
CA GLY A 77 -5.28 3.30 5.98
C GLY A 77 -6.21 3.93 7.02
N GLY A 78 -6.80 5.09 6.70
CA GLY A 78 -7.74 5.80 7.58
C GLY A 78 -9.08 5.06 7.83
N GLN A 79 -9.33 3.95 7.14
CA GLN A 79 -10.52 3.11 7.35
C GLN A 79 -10.29 2.01 8.39
N LEU A 80 -9.07 1.87 8.89
CA LEU A 80 -8.68 0.92 9.92
C LEU A 80 -8.73 1.58 11.30
N THR A 81 -9.09 0.80 12.33
CA THR A 81 -8.81 1.21 13.71
C THR A 81 -7.31 1.21 13.95
N PRO A 82 -6.78 1.92 14.97
CA PRO A 82 -5.34 1.96 15.24
C PRO A 82 -4.69 0.58 15.32
N ASN A 83 -5.32 -0.37 16.02
CA ASN A 83 -4.80 -1.74 16.14
C ASN A 83 -4.79 -2.50 14.80
N MET A 84 -5.80 -2.27 13.96
CA MET A 84 -5.82 -2.87 12.62
C MET A 84 -4.77 -2.24 11.71
N TRP A 85 -4.55 -0.93 11.80
CA TRP A 85 -3.52 -0.24 11.02
C TRP A 85 -2.11 -0.72 11.38
N GLU A 86 -1.84 -0.89 12.68
CA GLU A 86 -0.60 -1.48 13.20
C GLU A 86 -0.38 -2.93 12.72
N ALA A 87 -1.45 -3.69 12.48
CA ALA A 87 -1.36 -5.09 12.03
C ALA A 87 -1.31 -5.28 10.51
N TRP A 88 -2.01 -4.42 9.76
CA TRP A 88 -2.35 -4.65 8.35
C TRP A 88 -1.82 -3.61 7.37
N SER A 89 -1.40 -2.43 7.83
CA SER A 89 -0.82 -1.41 6.95
C SER A 89 0.61 -1.08 7.34
N LYS A 90 0.84 -0.60 8.57
CA LYS A 90 2.15 -0.11 9.04
C LYS A 90 3.33 -1.06 8.80
N PRO A 91 3.23 -2.37 9.08
CA PRO A 91 4.39 -3.26 8.93
C PRO A 91 4.89 -3.30 7.49
N TYR A 92 3.96 -3.31 6.54
CA TYR A 92 4.24 -3.40 5.11
C TYR A 92 4.67 -2.07 4.48
N ILE A 93 4.46 -0.95 5.17
CA ILE A 93 5.03 0.35 4.79
C ILE A 93 6.48 0.49 5.30
N LYS A 94 6.82 -0.20 6.39
CA LYS A 94 8.13 -0.12 7.04
C LYS A 94 9.17 -1.12 6.51
N GLU A 95 8.73 -2.21 5.91
CA GLU A 95 9.57 -3.26 5.31
C GLU A 95 10.30 -2.77 4.05
#